data_AF-A0A371NCD3-F1
#
_entry.id   AF-A0A371NCD3-F1
#
_cell.length_a   1.000
_cell.length_b   1.000
_cell.length_c   1.000
_cell.angle_alpha   90.00
_cell.angle_beta   90.00
_cell.angle_gamma   90.00
#
_symmetry.space_group_name_H-M   'P 1'
#
loop_
_entity.id
_entity.type
_entity.pdbx_description
1 polymer ?
#
loop_
_entity_poly.entity_id
_entity_poly.type
_entity_poly.pdbx_seq_one_letter_code
_entity_poly.pdbx_strand_id
1 'polypeptide(L)'
;MDRIRFEQAEKLIRKSCINLKREQGFRDASDGVIDTGKLQEAMMELIDAEEYLYTSLPTHELGGEDASEFCRKLIAAREAIDHILADFGVLERQDPSERIREAARGKLIIVNNSSVKKLLVKAGVEAQNILVAGAPLSVDDMREINPKIPESALRGIEKKIEHLRNDIERKLDVLEDVLVVGEPDKSTVLLAARAEELYGADSRLMENIKDLNAENILELLS
;
A
#
# COMPACT_ATOMS: atom_id res chain seq x y z
N MET A 1 -37.05 -12.66 6.13
CA MET A 1 -35.73 -11.99 6.30
C MET A 1 -34.73 -12.42 5.23
N ASP A 2 -34.81 -13.67 4.76
CA ASP A 2 -33.83 -14.20 3.80
C ASP A 2 -33.94 -13.63 2.39
N ARG A 3 -35.15 -13.32 1.89
CA ARG A 3 -35.32 -12.69 0.56
C ARG A 3 -34.55 -11.38 0.40
N ILE A 4 -34.52 -10.55 1.45
CA ILE A 4 -33.80 -9.28 1.43
C ILE A 4 -32.29 -9.52 1.43
N ARG A 5 -31.81 -10.55 2.15
CA ARG A 5 -30.39 -10.93 2.15
C ARG A 5 -29.96 -11.56 0.83
N PHE A 6 -30.81 -12.37 0.21
CA PHE A 6 -30.57 -12.90 -1.13
C PHE A 6 -30.58 -11.80 -2.19
N GLU A 7 -31.52 -10.85 -2.13
CA GLU A 7 -31.52 -9.70 -3.03
C GLU A 7 -30.31 -8.78 -2.79
N GLN A 8 -29.86 -8.61 -1.55
CA GLN A 8 -28.63 -7.86 -1.23
C GLN A 8 -27.38 -8.59 -1.74
N ALA A 9 -27.29 -9.91 -1.54
CA ALA A 9 -26.21 -10.74 -2.04
C ALA A 9 -26.20 -10.79 -3.57
N GLU A 10 -27.36 -10.95 -4.22
CA GLU A 10 -27.51 -10.88 -5.67
C GLU A 10 -27.15 -9.49 -6.19
N LYS A 11 -27.48 -8.42 -5.46
CA LYS A 11 -27.11 -7.05 -5.84
C LYS A 11 -25.62 -6.78 -5.63
N LEU A 12 -24.97 -7.40 -4.65
CA LEU A 12 -23.52 -7.36 -4.43
C LEU A 12 -22.77 -8.19 -5.48
N ILE A 13 -23.27 -9.39 -5.81
CA ILE A 13 -22.77 -10.26 -6.88
C ILE A 13 -22.98 -9.59 -8.24
N ARG A 14 -24.15 -9.00 -8.50
CA ARG A 14 -24.36 -8.19 -9.71
C ARG A 14 -23.46 -6.96 -9.71
N LYS A 15 -23.25 -6.27 -8.59
CA LYS A 15 -22.28 -5.16 -8.52
C LYS A 15 -20.84 -5.59 -8.77
N SER A 16 -20.42 -6.79 -8.33
CA SER A 16 -19.11 -7.35 -8.66
C SER A 16 -19.05 -7.88 -10.11
N CYS A 17 -20.17 -8.37 -10.66
CA CYS A 17 -20.30 -8.83 -12.05
C CYS A 17 -20.62 -7.70 -13.05
N ILE A 18 -21.00 -6.49 -12.63
CA ILE A 18 -21.25 -5.32 -13.51
C ILE A 18 -19.94 -4.85 -14.17
N ASN A 19 -18.78 -5.35 -13.72
CA ASN A 19 -17.51 -5.26 -14.44
C ASN A 19 -17.37 -6.26 -15.62
N LEU A 20 -18.45 -6.94 -16.02
CA LEU A 20 -18.53 -7.64 -17.32
C LEU A 20 -18.69 -6.68 -18.52
N LYS A 21 -18.33 -5.41 -18.36
CA LYS A 21 -17.58 -4.75 -19.43
C LYS A 21 -16.11 -5.18 -19.29
N ARG A 22 -15.71 -6.26 -19.96
CA ARG A 22 -14.31 -6.43 -20.37
C ARG A 22 -13.99 -5.36 -21.43
N GLU A 23 -13.86 -4.11 -20.98
CA GLU A 23 -13.11 -3.06 -21.68
C GLU A 23 -11.68 -2.99 -21.14
N GLN A 24 -11.21 -3.97 -20.36
CA GLN A 24 -9.77 -4.26 -20.34
C GLN A 24 -9.44 -4.91 -21.67
N GLY A 25 -9.19 -4.09 -22.69
CA GLY A 25 -8.63 -4.55 -23.94
C GLY A 25 -7.31 -5.23 -23.62
N PHE A 26 -7.25 -6.55 -23.80
CA PHE A 26 -5.99 -7.28 -23.77
C PHE A 26 -5.03 -6.56 -24.70
N ARG A 27 -3.91 -6.09 -24.14
CA ARG A 27 -2.83 -5.50 -24.93
C ARG A 27 -1.98 -6.62 -25.52
N ASP A 28 -1.22 -6.28 -26.55
CA ASP A 28 -0.17 -7.18 -27.03
C ASP A 28 0.83 -7.42 -25.90
N ALA A 29 1.28 -8.67 -25.77
CA ALA A 29 2.27 -9.03 -24.79
C ALA A 29 3.60 -8.31 -25.07
N SER A 30 4.22 -7.76 -24.03
CA SER A 30 5.57 -7.19 -24.06
C SER A 30 6.59 -8.15 -23.44
N ASP A 31 7.87 -7.82 -23.53
CA ASP A 31 8.92 -8.50 -22.78
C ASP A 31 8.59 -8.49 -21.27
N GLY A 32 8.82 -9.63 -20.61
CA GLY A 32 8.50 -9.83 -19.19
C GLY A 32 9.23 -11.05 -18.64
N VAL A 33 9.15 -11.23 -17.32
CA VAL A 33 9.71 -12.40 -16.63
C VAL A 33 8.55 -13.19 -16.03
N ILE A 34 8.56 -14.50 -16.24
CA ILE A 34 7.54 -15.37 -15.65
C ILE A 34 7.74 -15.41 -14.14
N ASP A 35 6.74 -14.96 -13.39
CA ASP A 35 6.65 -15.23 -11.95
C ASP A 35 6.32 -16.73 -11.75
N THR A 36 7.35 -17.53 -11.50
CA THR A 36 7.21 -18.98 -11.32
C THR A 36 6.42 -19.33 -10.06
N GLY A 37 6.43 -18.46 -9.04
CA GLY A 37 5.65 -18.65 -7.82
C GLY A 37 4.16 -18.50 -8.09
N LYS A 38 3.77 -17.42 -8.77
CA LYS A 38 2.37 -17.21 -9.19
C LYS A 38 1.90 -18.27 -10.17
N LEU A 39 2.77 -18.74 -11.06
CA LEU A 39 2.41 -19.83 -11.97
C LEU A 39 2.15 -21.13 -11.20
N GLN A 40 2.99 -21.45 -10.21
CA GLN A 40 2.79 -22.61 -9.34
C GLN A 40 1.50 -22.51 -8.53
N GLU A 41 1.20 -21.34 -7.96
CA GLU A 41 -0.05 -21.06 -7.23
C GLU A 41 -1.28 -21.32 -8.11
N ALA A 42 -1.29 -20.75 -9.33
CA ALA A 42 -2.36 -20.97 -10.29
C ALA A 42 -2.54 -22.46 -10.63
N MET A 43 -1.44 -23.19 -10.84
CA MET A 43 -1.48 -24.61 -11.15
C MET A 43 -2.02 -25.44 -9.97
N MET A 44 -1.61 -25.14 -8.73
CA MET A 44 -2.08 -25.85 -7.55
C MET A 44 -3.60 -25.69 -7.36
N GLU A 45 -4.12 -24.47 -7.48
CA GLU A 45 -5.56 -24.22 -7.36
C GLU A 45 -6.36 -24.96 -8.45
N LEU A 46 -5.83 -25.05 -9.67
CA LEU A 46 -6.46 -25.80 -10.76
C LEU A 46 -6.40 -27.33 -10.55
N ILE A 47 -5.28 -27.85 -10.03
CA ILE A 47 -5.14 -29.27 -9.69
C ILE A 47 -6.12 -29.64 -8.58
N ASP A 48 -6.24 -28.80 -7.54
CA ASP A 48 -7.23 -29.03 -6.49
C ASP A 48 -8.66 -28.96 -7.03
N ALA A 49 -8.93 -28.03 -7.95
CA ALA A 49 -10.24 -27.93 -8.59
C ALA A 49 -10.55 -29.15 -9.49
N GLU A 50 -9.54 -29.87 -9.96
CA GLU A 50 -9.68 -31.09 -10.76
C GLU A 50 -10.41 -32.19 -9.97
N GLU A 51 -10.29 -32.24 -8.64
CA GLU A 51 -10.97 -33.22 -7.80
C GLU A 51 -12.48 -33.23 -8.04
N TYR A 52 -13.07 -32.04 -8.25
CA TYR A 52 -14.48 -31.90 -8.54
C TYR A 52 -14.88 -32.54 -9.86
N LEU A 53 -13.98 -32.72 -10.83
CA LEU A 53 -14.29 -33.47 -12.05
C LEU A 53 -14.57 -34.95 -11.75
N TYR A 54 -13.92 -35.53 -10.75
CA TYR A 54 -14.12 -36.92 -10.37
C TYR A 54 -15.29 -37.10 -9.41
N THR A 55 -15.39 -36.23 -8.40
CA THR A 55 -16.41 -36.36 -7.34
C THR A 55 -17.82 -36.01 -7.83
N SER A 56 -17.94 -35.23 -8.90
CA SER A 56 -19.22 -34.81 -9.47
C SER A 56 -19.72 -35.66 -10.65
N LEU A 57 -19.02 -36.76 -10.97
CA LEU A 57 -19.48 -37.67 -12.02
C LEU A 57 -20.86 -38.27 -11.70
N PRO A 58 -21.71 -38.51 -12.71
CA PRO A 58 -21.46 -38.28 -14.14
C PRO A 58 -21.91 -36.91 -14.65
N THR A 59 -22.63 -36.12 -13.84
CA THR A 59 -23.36 -34.92 -14.32
C THR A 59 -22.53 -33.65 -14.24
N HIS A 60 -21.51 -33.63 -13.38
CA HIS A 60 -20.74 -32.45 -13.02
C HIS A 60 -21.56 -31.32 -12.39
N GLU A 61 -22.71 -31.66 -11.83
CA GLU A 61 -23.54 -30.69 -11.11
C GLU A 61 -22.98 -30.49 -9.70
N LEU A 62 -22.51 -29.27 -9.44
CA LEU A 62 -22.10 -28.83 -8.11
C LEU A 62 -23.18 -27.91 -7.53
N GLY A 63 -23.50 -28.11 -6.25
CA GLY A 63 -24.42 -27.26 -5.50
C GLY A 63 -23.83 -26.85 -4.16
N GLY A 64 -24.42 -25.83 -3.55
CA GLY A 64 -24.06 -25.42 -2.18
C GLY A 64 -22.57 -25.12 -1.99
N GLU A 65 -21.97 -25.80 -1.01
CA GLU A 65 -20.59 -25.61 -0.59
C GLU A 65 -19.59 -26.03 -1.67
N ASP A 66 -19.82 -27.15 -2.35
CA ASP A 66 -18.94 -27.65 -3.43
C ASP A 66 -18.85 -26.66 -4.59
N ALA A 67 -19.98 -26.08 -5.00
CA ALA A 67 -20.00 -25.06 -6.03
C ALA A 67 -19.23 -23.79 -5.60
N SER A 68 -19.40 -23.40 -4.33
CA SER A 68 -18.72 -22.23 -3.76
C SER A 68 -17.20 -22.45 -3.69
N GLU A 69 -16.77 -23.62 -3.24
CA GLU A 69 -15.35 -23.94 -3.11
C GLU A 69 -14.67 -24.10 -4.47
N PHE A 70 -15.29 -24.83 -5.41
CA PHE A 70 -14.81 -24.94 -6.78
C PHE A 70 -14.64 -23.56 -7.42
N CYS A 71 -15.66 -22.68 -7.32
CA CYS A 71 -15.57 -21.33 -7.86
C CYS A 71 -14.48 -20.49 -7.18
N ARG A 72 -14.28 -20.64 -5.87
CA ARG A 72 -13.21 -19.94 -5.14
C ARG A 72 -11.83 -20.33 -5.67
N LYS A 73 -11.59 -21.62 -5.92
CA LYS A 73 -10.34 -22.11 -6.51
C LYS A 73 -10.10 -21.54 -7.91
N LEU A 74 -11.14 -21.50 -8.75
CA LEU A 74 -11.05 -20.89 -10.09
C LEU A 74 -10.75 -19.39 -10.06
N ILE A 75 -11.32 -18.66 -9.10
CA ILE A 75 -11.04 -17.23 -8.92
C ILE A 75 -9.60 -17.03 -8.49
N ALA A 76 -9.11 -17.79 -7.51
CA ALA A 76 -7.72 -17.70 -7.04
C ALA A 76 -6.72 -18.02 -8.17
N ALA A 77 -6.94 -19.09 -8.93
CA ALA A 77 -6.13 -19.42 -10.09
C ALA A 77 -6.12 -18.28 -11.13
N ARG A 78 -7.29 -17.69 -11.39
CA ARG A 78 -7.40 -16.54 -12.30
C ARG A 78 -6.63 -15.33 -11.79
N GLU A 79 -6.71 -14.99 -10.51
CA GLU A 79 -5.98 -13.84 -9.95
C GLU A 79 -4.46 -14.01 -10.10
N ALA A 80 -3.95 -15.22 -9.86
CA ALA A 80 -2.55 -15.54 -10.10
C ALA A 80 -2.16 -15.45 -11.59
N ILE A 81 -3.03 -15.89 -12.51
CA ILE A 81 -2.82 -15.73 -13.96
C ILE A 81 -2.87 -14.25 -14.36
N ASP A 82 -3.83 -13.48 -13.85
CA ASP A 82 -3.99 -12.06 -14.14
C ASP A 82 -2.74 -11.27 -13.70
N HIS A 83 -2.10 -11.67 -12.58
CA HIS A 83 -0.80 -11.13 -12.16
C HIS A 83 0.31 -11.37 -13.19
N ILE A 84 0.45 -12.62 -13.65
CA ILE A 84 1.43 -12.98 -14.69
C ILE A 84 1.17 -12.18 -15.96
N LEU A 85 -0.10 -12.12 -16.41
CA LEU A 85 -0.48 -11.36 -17.60
C LEU A 85 -0.15 -9.87 -17.47
N ALA A 86 -0.27 -9.30 -16.26
CA ALA A 86 0.14 -7.92 -16.02
C ALA A 86 1.66 -7.72 -16.12
N ASP A 87 2.48 -8.70 -15.75
CA ASP A 87 3.94 -8.65 -15.91
C ASP A 87 4.38 -8.67 -17.39
N PHE A 88 3.55 -9.25 -18.26
CA PHE A 88 3.71 -9.18 -19.72
C PHE A 88 2.95 -8.01 -20.36
N GLY A 89 2.43 -7.07 -19.55
CA GLY A 89 1.72 -5.89 -20.05
C GLY A 89 0.37 -6.16 -20.72
N VAL A 90 -0.09 -7.41 -20.71
CA VAL A 90 -1.34 -7.87 -21.34
C VAL A 90 -2.56 -7.35 -20.58
N LEU A 91 -2.47 -7.26 -19.25
CA LEU A 91 -3.47 -6.67 -18.38
C LEU A 91 -2.92 -5.45 -17.64
N GLU A 92 -3.77 -4.45 -17.41
CA GLU A 92 -3.44 -3.38 -16.48
C GLU A 92 -3.66 -3.85 -15.05
N ARG A 93 -2.63 -3.74 -14.20
CA ARG A 93 -2.80 -3.89 -12.75
C ARG A 93 -3.86 -2.87 -12.29
N GLN A 94 -4.79 -3.29 -11.42
CA GLN A 94 -5.69 -2.34 -10.76
C GLN A 94 -4.88 -1.19 -10.19
N ASP A 95 -5.27 0.05 -10.50
CA ASP A 95 -4.56 1.24 -10.01
C ASP A 95 -4.56 1.21 -8.47
N PRO A 96 -3.41 0.95 -7.83
CA PRO A 96 -3.34 0.83 -6.37
C PRO A 96 -3.55 2.18 -5.69
N SER A 97 -3.59 3.28 -6.46
CA SER A 97 -3.67 4.64 -5.96
C SER A 97 -4.90 4.90 -5.09
N GLU A 98 -6.06 4.31 -5.40
CA GLU A 98 -7.26 4.46 -4.56
C GLU A 98 -7.09 3.78 -3.20
N ARG A 99 -6.58 2.54 -3.17
CA ARG A 99 -6.30 1.81 -1.92
C ARG A 99 -5.25 2.54 -1.07
N ILE A 100 -4.20 3.06 -1.72
CA ILE A 100 -3.14 3.84 -1.06
C ILE A 100 -3.71 5.16 -0.51
N ARG A 101 -4.59 5.84 -1.25
CA ARG A 101 -5.27 7.04 -0.76
C ARG A 101 -6.17 6.75 0.44
N GLU A 102 -6.87 5.63 0.43
CA GLU A 102 -7.68 5.18 1.57
C GLU A 102 -6.80 4.87 2.78
N ALA A 103 -5.69 4.13 2.61
CA ALA A 103 -4.75 3.82 3.69
C ALA A 103 -4.07 5.06 4.29
N ALA A 104 -3.80 6.08 3.47
CA ALA A 104 -3.22 7.35 3.91
C ALA A 104 -4.24 8.35 4.46
N ARG A 105 -5.54 8.04 4.44
CA ARG A 105 -6.59 8.97 4.85
C ARG A 105 -6.46 9.29 6.34
N GLY A 106 -6.50 10.58 6.68
CA GLY A 106 -6.42 11.02 8.08
C GLY A 106 -5.01 10.98 8.68
N LYS A 107 -4.00 10.51 7.94
CA LYS A 107 -2.62 10.40 8.43
C LYS A 107 -1.77 11.58 7.98
N LEU A 108 -1.02 12.19 8.90
CA LEU A 108 0.10 13.07 8.63
C LEU A 108 1.37 12.24 8.45
N ILE A 109 1.87 12.16 7.22
CA ILE A 109 3.07 11.39 6.90
C ILE A 109 4.28 12.31 6.92
N ILE A 110 5.23 12.06 7.81
CA ILE A 110 6.49 12.79 7.92
C ILE A 110 7.60 11.95 7.26
N VAL A 111 8.33 12.56 6.33
CA VAL A 111 9.45 11.92 5.63
C VAL A 111 10.72 12.76 5.76
N ASN A 112 11.89 12.13 5.76
CA ASN A 112 13.17 12.82 5.89
C ASN A 112 13.63 13.54 4.60
N ASN A 113 13.09 13.17 3.43
CA ASN A 113 13.55 13.68 2.15
C ASN A 113 12.44 13.79 1.11
N SER A 114 12.66 14.68 0.13
CA SER A 114 11.68 14.96 -0.92
C SER A 114 11.47 13.82 -1.93
N SER A 115 12.41 12.89 -2.05
CA SER A 115 12.30 11.75 -2.97
C SER A 115 11.22 10.77 -2.49
N VAL A 116 11.18 10.47 -1.19
CA VAL A 116 10.12 9.65 -0.59
C VAL A 116 8.76 10.32 -0.75
N LYS A 117 8.67 11.65 -0.53
CA LYS A 117 7.44 12.40 -0.80
C LYS A 117 6.97 12.23 -2.25
N LYS A 118 7.87 12.33 -3.23
CA LYS A 118 7.52 12.16 -4.66
C LYS A 118 7.02 10.75 -4.96
N LEU A 119 7.62 9.73 -4.34
CA LEU A 119 7.19 8.33 -4.49
C LEU A 119 5.77 8.14 -3.96
N LEU A 120 5.49 8.60 -2.73
CA LEU A 120 4.17 8.50 -2.10
C LEU A 120 3.09 9.27 -2.89
N VAL A 121 3.39 10.47 -3.38
CA VAL A 121 2.45 11.24 -4.21
C VAL A 121 2.17 10.53 -5.53
N LYS A 122 3.20 9.99 -6.19
CA LYS A 122 3.03 9.23 -7.43
C LYS A 122 2.17 7.97 -7.21
N ALA A 123 2.23 7.41 -6.01
CA ALA A 123 1.46 6.24 -5.61
C ALA A 123 0.04 6.57 -5.12
N GLY A 124 -0.38 7.84 -5.07
CA GLY A 124 -1.76 8.24 -4.76
C GLY A 124 -1.98 8.95 -3.43
N VAL A 125 -0.95 9.10 -2.60
CA VAL A 125 -1.03 9.85 -1.33
C VAL A 125 -1.18 11.35 -1.61
N GLU A 126 -2.10 12.01 -0.91
CA GLU A 126 -2.29 13.44 -1.06
C GLU A 126 -1.08 14.24 -0.57
N ALA A 127 -0.52 15.09 -1.43
CA ALA A 127 0.70 15.83 -1.13
C ALA A 127 0.56 16.76 0.10
N GLN A 128 -0.67 17.17 0.43
CA GLN A 128 -0.99 17.98 1.60
C GLN A 128 -0.87 17.20 2.92
N ASN A 129 -1.00 15.88 2.88
CA ASN A 129 -0.86 15.00 4.04
C ASN A 129 0.61 14.64 4.30
N ILE A 130 1.53 14.99 3.40
CA ILE A 130 2.96 14.67 3.53
C ILE A 130 3.76 15.92 3.92
N LEU A 131 4.59 15.78 4.96
CA LEU A 131 5.54 16.78 5.43
C LEU A 131 6.97 16.26 5.24
N VAL A 132 7.85 17.10 4.69
CA VAL A 132 9.27 16.77 4.56
C VAL A 132 10.03 17.44 5.70
N ALA A 133 10.55 16.64 6.63
CA ALA A 133 11.40 17.09 7.71
C ALA A 133 12.81 17.42 7.16
N GLY A 134 13.07 18.71 6.92
CA GLY A 134 14.39 19.19 6.50
C GLY A 134 15.39 19.39 7.65
N ALA A 135 14.98 19.06 8.88
CA ALA A 135 15.76 19.11 10.11
C ALA A 135 15.13 18.13 11.14
N PRO A 136 15.85 17.76 12.21
CA PRO A 136 15.28 17.05 13.35
C PRO A 136 14.16 17.85 14.05
N LEU A 137 13.48 17.26 15.03
CA LEU A 137 12.46 17.96 15.83
C LEU A 137 13.01 18.63 17.10
N SER A 138 14.29 18.40 17.42
CA SER A 138 14.98 19.06 18.54
C SER A 138 16.39 19.52 18.15
N VAL A 139 16.84 20.57 18.81
CA VAL A 139 18.22 21.09 18.70
C VAL A 139 19.22 20.08 19.22
N ASP A 140 18.84 19.31 20.25
CA ASP A 140 19.71 18.29 20.83
C ASP A 140 19.92 17.13 19.86
N ASP A 141 18.88 16.71 19.14
CA ASP A 141 18.98 15.71 18.07
C ASP A 141 19.91 16.21 16.95
N MET A 142 19.87 17.51 16.64
CA MET A 142 20.80 18.10 15.67
C MET A 142 22.25 18.04 16.14
N ARG A 143 22.50 18.29 17.44
CA ARG A 143 23.85 18.14 18.03
C ARG A 143 24.29 16.68 18.07
N GLU A 144 23.37 15.74 18.21
CA GLU A 144 23.69 14.31 18.16
C GLU A 144 24.07 13.86 16.74
N ILE A 145 23.34 14.35 15.73
CA ILE A 145 23.63 14.07 14.32
C ILE A 145 24.95 14.71 13.91
N ASN A 146 25.19 15.97 14.31
CA ASN A 146 26.42 16.69 14.01
C ASN A 146 27.02 17.37 15.26
N PRO A 147 27.87 16.66 16.04
CA PRO A 147 28.45 17.18 17.27
C PRO A 147 29.39 18.38 17.10
N LYS A 148 29.90 18.61 15.88
CA LYS A 148 30.83 19.71 15.57
C LYS A 148 30.14 20.92 14.96
N ILE A 149 28.81 20.99 15.03
CA ILE A 149 28.06 22.09 14.43
C ILE A 149 28.39 23.44 15.12
N PRO A 150 28.71 24.49 14.36
CA PRO A 150 28.92 25.82 14.94
C PRO A 150 27.60 26.43 15.46
N GLU A 151 27.67 27.15 16.59
CA GLU A 151 26.52 27.86 17.20
C GLU A 151 25.85 28.88 16.25
N SER A 152 26.60 29.45 15.31
CA SER A 152 26.02 30.32 14.28
C SER A 152 25.10 29.58 13.30
N ALA A 153 25.41 28.32 12.97
CA ALA A 153 24.58 27.47 12.12
C ALA A 153 23.38 26.90 12.89
N LEU A 154 23.56 26.62 14.18
CA LEU A 154 22.51 26.10 15.07
C LEU A 154 21.29 27.04 15.11
N ARG A 155 21.49 28.35 15.21
CA ARG A 155 20.40 29.35 15.21
C ARG A 155 19.52 29.32 13.96
N GLY A 156 20.11 29.02 12.79
CA GLY A 156 19.34 28.87 11.56
C GLY A 156 18.51 27.59 11.55
N ILE A 157 19.01 26.53 12.19
CA ILE A 157 18.32 25.25 12.32
C ILE A 157 17.22 25.34 13.37
N GLU A 158 17.43 26.02 14.50
CA GLU A 158 16.40 26.28 15.52
C GLU A 158 15.11 26.84 14.90
N LYS A 159 15.24 27.84 14.02
CA LYS A 159 14.08 28.39 13.30
C LYS A 159 13.42 27.36 12.38
N LYS A 160 14.19 26.50 11.70
CA LYS A 160 13.64 25.44 10.86
C LYS A 160 12.88 24.40 11.68
N ILE A 161 13.41 24.05 12.85
CA ILE A 161 12.77 23.15 13.81
C ILE A 161 11.45 23.75 14.29
N GLU A 162 11.45 25.02 14.68
CA GLU A 162 10.25 25.74 15.09
C GLU A 162 9.19 25.76 13.98
N HIS A 163 9.58 26.11 12.75
CA HIS A 163 8.67 26.08 11.60
C HIS A 163 8.10 24.68 11.33
N LEU A 164 8.94 23.64 11.43
CA LEU A 164 8.52 22.26 11.22
C LEU A 164 7.48 21.84 12.27
N ARG A 165 7.71 22.16 13.54
CA ARG A 165 6.77 21.87 14.65
C ARG A 165 5.44 22.59 14.45
N ASN A 166 5.48 23.88 14.11
CA ASN A 166 4.27 24.66 13.83
C ASN A 166 3.49 24.09 12.62
N ASP A 167 4.19 23.61 11.61
CA ASP A 167 3.56 22.96 10.44
C ASP A 167 2.92 21.62 10.79
N ILE A 168 3.51 20.84 11.71
CA ILE A 168 2.93 19.59 12.24
C ILE A 168 1.66 19.91 13.03
N GLU A 169 1.76 20.82 14.00
CA GLU A 169 0.65 21.22 14.86
C GLU A 169 -0.55 21.72 14.05
N ARG A 170 -0.32 22.59 13.05
CA ARG A 170 -1.39 23.06 12.16
C ARG A 170 -2.06 21.94 11.36
N LYS A 171 -1.32 20.87 11.03
CA LYS A 171 -1.88 19.74 10.27
C LYS A 171 -2.62 18.74 11.16
N LEU A 172 -2.21 18.62 12.43
CA LEU A 172 -2.89 17.82 13.44
C LEU A 172 -4.29 18.33 13.79
N ASP A 173 -4.62 19.58 13.47
CA ASP A 173 -6.00 20.09 13.58
C ASP A 173 -7.00 19.35 12.66
N VAL A 174 -6.50 18.69 11.60
CA VAL A 174 -7.30 18.02 10.56
C VAL A 174 -6.97 16.53 10.43
N LEU A 175 -5.75 16.14 10.73
CA LEU A 175 -5.23 14.77 10.62
C LEU A 175 -5.08 14.18 12.03
N GLU A 176 -5.48 12.93 12.19
CA GLU A 176 -5.58 12.28 13.50
C GLU A 176 -4.29 11.55 13.88
N ASP A 177 -3.69 10.84 12.91
CA ASP A 177 -2.52 10.00 13.15
C ASP A 177 -1.25 10.61 12.54
N VAL A 178 -0.11 10.43 13.20
CA VAL A 178 1.20 10.82 12.66
C VAL A 178 2.01 9.58 12.35
N LEU A 179 2.59 9.52 11.15
CA LEU A 179 3.41 8.41 10.69
C LEU A 179 4.74 8.91 10.15
N VAL A 180 5.85 8.43 10.71
CA VAL A 180 7.20 8.70 10.19
C VAL A 180 7.62 7.57 9.25
N VAL A 181 7.94 7.92 8.00
CA VAL A 181 8.36 6.98 6.95
C VAL A 181 9.74 7.36 6.42
N GLY A 182 10.68 6.42 6.42
CA GLY A 182 12.03 6.67 5.93
C GLY A 182 12.97 5.46 6.00
N GLU A 183 14.23 5.69 5.66
CA GLU A 183 15.29 4.69 5.84
C GLU A 183 15.76 4.67 7.30
N PRO A 184 16.31 3.56 7.82
CA PRO A 184 16.81 3.47 9.19
C PRO A 184 18.17 4.18 9.38
N ASP A 185 18.32 5.39 8.84
CA ASP A 185 19.48 6.24 9.06
C ASP A 185 19.37 7.02 10.38
N LYS A 186 20.51 7.48 10.90
CA LYS A 186 20.57 8.18 12.21
C LYS A 186 19.61 9.36 12.30
N SER A 187 19.43 10.13 11.21
CA SER A 187 18.55 11.30 11.22
C SER A 187 17.08 10.89 11.29
N THR A 188 16.69 9.87 10.54
CA THR A 188 15.31 9.39 10.51
C THR A 188 14.94 8.69 11.82
N VAL A 189 15.85 7.92 12.40
CA VAL A 189 15.63 7.26 13.71
C VAL A 189 15.39 8.30 14.80
N LEU A 190 16.19 9.36 14.86
CA LEU A 190 16.00 10.44 15.83
C LEU A 190 14.70 11.22 15.57
N LEU A 191 14.36 11.47 14.30
CA LEU A 191 13.10 12.07 13.92
C LEU A 191 11.90 11.24 14.38
N ALA A 192 11.94 9.93 14.16
CA ALA A 192 10.90 8.98 14.57
C ALA A 192 10.72 8.98 16.09
N ALA A 193 11.81 8.79 16.84
CA ALA A 193 11.76 8.79 18.30
C ALA A 193 11.21 10.10 18.88
N ARG A 194 11.63 11.24 18.31
CA ARG A 194 11.14 12.56 18.77
C ARG A 194 9.70 12.83 18.35
N ALA A 195 9.27 12.35 17.20
CA ALA A 195 7.88 12.48 16.75
C ALA A 195 6.95 11.59 17.59
N GLU A 196 7.39 10.40 17.98
CA GLU A 196 6.68 9.53 18.92
C GLU A 196 6.49 10.23 20.27
N GLU A 197 7.56 10.81 20.83
CA GLU A 197 7.50 11.51 22.11
C GLU A 197 6.58 12.75 22.09
N LEU A 198 6.65 13.56 21.02
CA LEU A 198 5.93 14.83 20.95
C LEU A 198 4.49 14.71 20.44
N TYR A 199 4.24 13.75 19.55
CA TYR A 199 3.00 13.67 18.77
C TYR A 199 2.36 12.28 18.78
N GLY A 200 2.92 11.31 19.52
CA GLY A 200 2.43 9.93 19.51
C GLY A 200 2.55 9.25 18.15
N ALA A 201 3.55 9.67 17.34
CA ALA A 201 3.72 9.17 15.99
C ALA A 201 4.14 7.70 15.94
N ASP A 202 3.54 6.94 15.03
CA ASP A 202 4.06 5.64 14.61
C ASP A 202 5.26 5.81 13.66
N SER A 203 6.10 4.78 13.56
CA SER A 203 7.23 4.79 12.63
C SER A 203 7.35 3.50 11.83
N ARG A 204 7.67 3.66 10.54
CA ARG A 204 7.91 2.56 9.60
C ARG A 204 9.21 2.84 8.85
N LEU A 205 10.26 2.13 9.26
CA LEU A 205 11.60 2.28 8.72
C LEU A 205 11.94 1.06 7.85
N MET A 206 12.37 1.31 6.61
CA MET A 206 12.66 0.25 5.64
C MET A 206 13.93 0.58 4.86
N GLU A 207 14.76 -0.42 4.62
CA GLU A 207 15.92 -0.27 3.73
C GLU A 207 15.47 -0.13 2.27
N ASN A 208 16.23 0.62 1.47
CA ASN A 208 15.97 0.83 0.04
C ASN A 208 14.57 1.41 -0.26
N ILE A 209 14.18 2.46 0.47
CA ILE A 209 12.87 3.11 0.32
C ILE A 209 12.61 3.69 -1.09
N LYS A 210 13.66 3.77 -1.92
CA LYS A 210 13.58 4.25 -3.30
C LYS A 210 12.94 3.24 -4.24
N ASP A 211 12.93 1.96 -3.88
CA ASP A 211 12.44 0.84 -4.70
C ASP A 211 11.06 0.34 -4.24
N LEU A 212 10.31 1.17 -3.49
CA LEU A 212 8.98 0.83 -3.01
C LEU A 212 8.01 0.57 -4.18
N ASN A 213 7.40 -0.62 -4.17
CA ASN A 213 6.25 -0.92 -4.99
C ASN A 213 4.94 -0.57 -4.27
N ALA A 214 3.80 -0.74 -4.95
CA ALA A 214 2.49 -0.41 -4.38
C ALA A 214 2.12 -1.22 -3.13
N GLU A 215 2.53 -2.49 -3.06
CA GLU A 215 2.26 -3.35 -1.91
C GLU A 215 3.08 -2.92 -0.69
N ASN A 216 4.35 -2.59 -0.89
CA ASN A 216 5.19 -2.06 0.19
C ASN A 216 4.64 -0.72 0.71
N ILE A 217 4.15 0.14 -0.19
CA ILE A 217 3.54 1.42 0.23
C ILE A 217 2.26 1.16 1.03
N LEU A 218 1.42 0.20 0.62
CA LEU A 218 0.24 -0.18 1.38
C LEU A 218 0.60 -0.72 2.77
N GLU A 219 1.64 -1.55 2.88
CA GLU A 219 2.14 -2.07 4.14
C GLU A 219 2.67 -0.96 5.06
N LEU A 220 3.41 0.01 4.52
CA LEU A 220 3.88 1.17 5.29
C LEU A 220 2.73 2.03 5.81
N LEU A 221 1.65 2.14 5.05
CA LEU A 221 0.49 2.97 5.37
C LEU A 221 -0.60 2.24 6.15
N SER A 222 -0.48 0.94 6.39
CA SER A 222 -1.41 0.16 7.19
C SER A 222 -1.05 0.23 8.67
#